data_AF-A0A525IF07-F1
#
_entry.id   AF-A0A525IF07-F1
#
_cell.length_a   1.000
_cell.length_b   1.000
_cell.length_c   1.000
_cell.angle_alpha   90.00
_cell.angle_beta   90.00
_cell.angle_gamma   90.00
#
_symmetry.space_group_name_H-M   'P 1'
#
loop_
_entity.id
_entity.type
_entity.pdbx_description
1 polymer ?
#
loop_
_entity_poly.entity_id
_entity_poly.type
_entity_poly.pdbx_seq_one_letter_code
_entity_poly.pdbx_strand_id
1 'polypeptide(L)'
;MSGPPAAGDRRITAIMGAGAKSGRDIVAYFAGHLANLANGNDALADDEEFVLVKPFHLFERVRRLLTGNRRYSDGLLGVWAYPPPDGAEEAAEFYFDRVLDRPIAARRGEPTSADNLAALVATRAVGPLGAVATGESLSTWKALAGGPAKRRRFRETSELFEFSNRILKCLDAANRPYAETLRLGLCPKEWLVGDDAAGVNTLKSANGFLKALKAEMGDVLGRRPSDKEIAAAFAAAPVPGCKSGAEFAATPLGGAIITRVAGQDQTFIVSFESVEATQAAEIADEAEGPLMTQQEAAPFLEAAVAAGAIAPPERDLLAAIMAGRTLAEALGDNLFLRRRVKADFDGEIAAYVEDLSARTARFVVGATTRP
;
A
#
# COMPACT_ATOMS: atom_id res chain seq x y z
N MET A 1 -23.93 13.57 23.96
CA MET A 1 -23.69 12.31 24.70
C MET A 1 -23.06 11.33 23.73
N SER A 2 -21.73 11.28 23.70
CA SER A 2 -20.97 10.35 22.87
C SER A 2 -21.10 8.97 23.50
N GLY A 3 -21.78 8.05 22.80
CA GLY A 3 -21.83 6.65 23.21
C GLY A 3 -20.41 6.05 23.26
N PRO A 4 -20.16 5.06 24.13
CA PRO A 4 -18.88 4.39 24.15
C PRO A 4 -18.62 3.75 22.77
N PRO A 5 -17.39 3.84 22.23
CA PRO A 5 -17.04 3.20 20.97
C PRO A 5 -17.27 1.69 21.05
N ALA A 6 -17.71 1.10 19.94
CA ALA A 6 -18.12 -0.30 19.85
C ALA A 6 -17.02 -1.24 20.35
N ALA A 7 -17.40 -2.26 21.14
CA ALA A 7 -16.48 -3.17 21.80
C ALA A 7 -15.61 -4.03 20.84
N GLY A 8 -16.00 -4.11 19.56
CA GLY A 8 -15.23 -4.77 18.50
C GLY A 8 -13.99 -4.00 18.08
N ASP A 9 -14.08 -2.67 18.07
CA ASP A 9 -13.01 -1.77 17.61
C ASP A 9 -11.80 -1.84 18.56
N ARG A 10 -12.05 -1.77 19.87
CA ARG A 10 -11.00 -1.79 20.91
C ARG A 10 -10.16 -3.07 20.96
N ARG A 11 -10.68 -4.23 20.56
CA ARG A 11 -9.94 -5.50 20.67
C ARG A 11 -9.02 -5.76 19.50
N ILE A 12 -9.40 -5.35 18.29
CA ILE A 12 -8.50 -5.40 17.14
C ILE A 12 -7.40 -4.34 17.34
N THR A 13 -7.74 -3.12 17.76
CA THR A 13 -6.74 -2.10 18.12
C THR A 13 -5.82 -2.56 19.27
N ALA A 14 -6.31 -3.33 20.26
CA ALA A 14 -5.47 -3.86 21.35
C ALA A 14 -4.55 -5.01 20.92
N ILE A 15 -4.94 -5.83 19.93
CA ILE A 15 -4.01 -6.78 19.27
C ILE A 15 -3.02 -6.01 18.37
N MET A 16 -3.42 -4.81 17.89
CA MET A 16 -2.60 -3.93 17.04
C MET A 16 -1.71 -2.92 17.77
N GLY A 17 -1.91 -2.73 19.08
CA GLY A 17 -1.15 -1.80 19.92
C GLY A 17 0.15 -2.37 20.46
N ALA A 18 0.37 -3.69 20.37
CA ALA A 18 1.68 -4.26 20.64
C ALA A 18 2.60 -3.92 19.46
N GLY A 19 3.45 -2.89 19.62
CA GLY A 19 4.36 -2.40 18.58
C GLY A 19 4.97 -3.54 17.78
N ALA A 20 4.87 -3.45 16.45
CA ALA A 20 5.45 -4.41 15.51
C ALA A 20 6.93 -4.61 15.87
N LYS A 21 7.33 -5.83 16.23
CA LYS A 21 8.72 -6.14 16.60
C LYS A 21 9.53 -6.62 15.41
N SER A 22 8.85 -6.92 14.29
CA SER A 22 9.43 -7.43 13.07
C SER A 22 8.68 -6.93 11.84
N GLY A 23 9.36 -6.89 10.69
CA GLY A 23 8.73 -6.57 9.40
C GLY A 23 7.60 -7.51 9.01
N ARG A 24 7.60 -8.74 9.55
CA ARG A 24 6.48 -9.67 9.41
C ARG A 24 5.23 -9.17 10.12
N ASP A 25 5.39 -8.51 11.26
CA ASP A 25 4.27 -7.92 12.01
C ASP A 25 3.69 -6.74 11.22
N ILE A 26 4.52 -5.93 10.56
CA ILE A 26 4.04 -4.83 9.70
C ILE A 26 3.20 -5.37 8.53
N VAL A 27 3.63 -6.45 7.88
CA VAL A 27 2.86 -7.09 6.80
C VAL A 27 1.54 -7.68 7.34
N ALA A 28 1.56 -8.30 8.52
CA ALA A 28 0.35 -8.81 9.17
C ALA A 28 -0.62 -7.69 9.54
N TYR A 29 -0.13 -6.56 10.05
CA TYR A 29 -0.96 -5.39 10.33
C TYR A 29 -1.58 -4.82 9.06
N PHE A 30 -0.79 -4.69 8.00
CA PHE A 30 -1.29 -4.24 6.71
C PHE A 30 -2.33 -5.20 6.12
N ALA A 31 -2.15 -6.53 6.28
CA ALA A 31 -3.14 -7.52 5.89
C ALA A 31 -4.49 -7.31 6.62
N GLY A 32 -4.43 -7.01 7.93
CA GLY A 32 -5.61 -6.68 8.74
C GLY A 32 -6.32 -5.41 8.26
N HIS A 33 -5.58 -4.33 8.01
CA HIS A 33 -6.17 -3.10 7.46
C HIS A 33 -6.77 -3.32 6.08
N LEU A 34 -6.09 -4.07 5.20
CA LEU A 34 -6.61 -4.39 3.87
C LEU A 34 -7.89 -5.23 3.96
N ALA A 35 -7.98 -6.16 4.91
CA ALA A 35 -9.20 -6.92 5.17
C ALA A 35 -10.36 -6.01 5.60
N ASN A 36 -10.10 -5.07 6.52
CA ASN A 36 -11.11 -4.10 6.98
C ASN A 36 -11.60 -3.20 5.85
N LEU A 37 -10.67 -2.65 5.06
CA LEU A 37 -10.95 -1.83 3.87
C LEU A 37 -11.82 -2.59 2.85
N ALA A 38 -11.42 -3.82 2.52
CA ALA A 38 -12.15 -4.64 1.56
C ALA A 38 -13.53 -5.12 2.09
N ASN A 39 -13.71 -5.19 3.41
CA ASN A 39 -14.97 -5.53 4.07
C ASN A 39 -15.87 -4.31 4.34
N GLY A 40 -15.41 -3.09 4.03
CA GLY A 40 -16.13 -1.83 4.25
C GLY A 40 -16.30 -1.46 5.73
N ASN A 41 -15.49 -2.02 6.64
CA ASN A 41 -15.65 -1.82 8.09
C ASN A 41 -15.39 -0.39 8.56
N ASP A 42 -14.74 0.41 7.74
CA ASP A 42 -14.33 1.77 8.01
C ASP A 42 -15.20 2.82 7.31
N ALA A 43 -16.19 2.40 6.52
CA ALA A 43 -17.08 3.30 5.77
C ALA A 43 -18.56 2.96 5.91
N LEU A 44 -18.90 1.69 6.15
CA LEU A 44 -20.28 1.21 6.22
C LEU A 44 -20.74 1.13 7.67
N ALA A 45 -22.04 1.39 7.89
CA ALA A 45 -22.63 1.23 9.20
C ALA A 45 -22.61 -0.24 9.65
N ASP A 46 -22.68 -0.50 10.95
CA ASP A 46 -22.62 -1.84 11.51
C ASP A 46 -23.75 -2.74 11.02
N ASP A 47 -24.92 -2.18 10.68
CA ASP A 47 -26.12 -2.88 10.22
C ASP A 47 -26.10 -3.23 8.73
N GLU A 48 -25.24 -2.61 7.93
CA GLU A 48 -25.08 -2.94 6.52
C GLU A 48 -24.54 -4.35 6.35
N GLU A 49 -25.31 -5.23 5.69
CA GLU A 49 -24.93 -6.63 5.48
C GLU A 49 -23.96 -6.81 4.29
N PHE A 50 -23.98 -5.87 3.34
CA PHE A 50 -23.30 -6.01 2.05
C PHE A 50 -22.28 -4.90 1.84
N VAL A 51 -21.19 -5.26 1.16
CA VAL A 51 -20.20 -4.30 0.65
C VAL A 51 -20.25 -4.29 -0.87
N LEU A 52 -20.17 -3.09 -1.45
CA LEU A 52 -19.96 -2.88 -2.87
C LEU A 52 -18.47 -2.57 -3.10
N VAL A 53 -17.75 -3.53 -3.66
CA VAL A 53 -16.34 -3.39 -4.01
C VAL A 53 -16.23 -2.60 -5.30
N LYS A 54 -15.81 -1.34 -5.17
CA LYS A 54 -15.42 -0.46 -6.29
C LYS A 54 -13.89 -0.48 -6.38
N PRO A 55 -13.26 -1.18 -7.35
CA PRO A 55 -11.82 -1.38 -7.39
C PRO A 55 -10.99 -0.09 -7.28
N PHE A 56 -11.35 0.94 -8.05
CA PHE A 56 -10.63 2.22 -8.01
C PHE A 56 -10.74 2.92 -6.64
N HIS A 57 -11.92 2.89 -6.03
CA HIS A 57 -12.11 3.47 -4.70
C HIS A 57 -11.29 2.71 -3.64
N LEU A 58 -11.29 1.38 -3.69
CA LEU A 58 -10.46 0.57 -2.81
C LEU A 58 -8.96 0.84 -3.04
N PHE A 59 -8.53 1.03 -4.29
CA PHE A 59 -7.15 1.37 -4.63
C PHE A 59 -6.74 2.69 -3.98
N GLU A 60 -7.54 3.75 -4.15
CA GLU A 60 -7.24 5.06 -3.57
C GLU A 60 -7.14 5.02 -2.05
N ARG A 61 -7.99 4.22 -1.38
CA ARG A 61 -7.91 4.06 0.08
C ARG A 61 -6.66 3.30 0.51
N VAL A 62 -6.28 2.26 -0.24
CA VAL A 62 -5.03 1.52 0.02
C VAL A 62 -3.81 2.42 -0.22
N ARG A 63 -3.80 3.21 -1.30
CA ARG A 63 -2.75 4.18 -1.59
C ARG A 63 -2.60 5.17 -0.44
N ARG A 64 -3.71 5.82 -0.02
CA ARG A 64 -3.72 6.75 1.12
C ARG A 64 -3.26 6.12 2.42
N LEU A 65 -3.67 4.88 2.70
CA LEU A 65 -3.21 4.14 3.87
C LEU A 65 -1.69 3.93 3.85
N LEU A 66 -1.13 3.54 2.70
CA LEU A 66 0.31 3.33 2.53
C LEU A 66 1.10 4.64 2.64
N THR A 67 0.59 5.74 2.09
CA THR A 67 1.26 7.06 2.08
C THR A 67 1.12 7.81 3.40
N GLY A 68 -0.05 7.74 4.03
CA GLY A 68 -0.36 8.47 5.26
C GLY A 68 0.20 7.79 6.50
N ASN A 69 0.40 6.47 6.48
CA ASN A 69 0.96 5.75 7.60
C ASN A 69 2.49 5.66 7.46
N ARG A 70 3.20 6.45 8.27
CA ARG A 70 4.67 6.45 8.30
C ARG A 70 5.26 5.06 8.55
N ARG A 71 4.62 4.20 9.36
CA ARG A 71 5.12 2.82 9.58
C ARG A 71 5.13 2.01 8.29
N TYR A 72 4.16 2.23 7.39
CA TYR A 72 4.13 1.57 6.09
C TYR A 72 5.10 2.20 5.11
N SER A 73 5.18 3.52 5.08
CA SER A 73 6.18 4.22 4.27
C SER A 73 7.61 3.78 4.62
N ASP A 74 7.90 3.65 5.91
CA ASP A 74 9.23 3.28 6.40
C ASP A 74 9.48 1.77 6.27
N GLY A 75 8.50 0.94 6.64
CA GLY A 75 8.67 -0.51 6.78
C GLY A 75 8.25 -1.35 5.56
N LEU A 76 7.18 -0.98 4.86
CA LEU A 76 6.67 -1.74 3.70
C LEU A 76 7.14 -1.18 2.37
N LEU A 77 7.03 0.14 2.20
CA LEU A 77 7.36 0.82 0.95
C LEU A 77 8.86 1.05 0.79
N GLY A 78 9.62 0.89 1.87
CA GLY A 78 11.05 1.15 1.89
C GLY A 78 11.36 2.53 1.33
N VAL A 79 10.65 3.58 1.77
CA VAL A 79 10.91 4.97 1.30
C VAL A 79 12.37 5.39 1.58
N TRP A 80 13.04 4.73 2.52
CA TRP A 80 14.47 4.91 2.83
C TRP A 80 15.40 4.01 2.01
N ALA A 81 14.88 3.13 1.15
CA ALA A 81 15.68 2.29 0.26
C ALA A 81 16.38 3.15 -0.79
N TYR A 82 17.42 2.62 -1.44
CA TYR A 82 18.22 3.37 -2.40
C TYR A 82 18.08 2.81 -3.82
N PRO A 83 17.90 3.66 -4.86
CA PRO A 83 17.48 5.06 -4.72
C PRO A 83 16.08 5.13 -4.09
N PRO A 84 15.84 6.14 -3.23
CA PRO A 84 14.52 6.32 -2.66
C PRO A 84 13.55 6.69 -3.78
N PRO A 85 12.29 6.24 -3.69
CA PRO A 85 11.24 6.80 -4.53
C PRO A 85 11.14 8.31 -4.29
N ASP A 86 10.67 9.05 -5.29
CA ASP A 86 10.56 10.51 -5.26
C ASP A 86 9.63 11.01 -4.13
N GLY A 87 8.78 10.12 -3.60
CA GLY A 87 8.00 10.33 -2.39
C GLY A 87 7.21 9.09 -1.98
N ALA A 88 6.47 9.21 -0.87
CA ALA A 88 5.64 8.12 -0.36
C ALA A 88 4.55 7.69 -1.34
N GLU A 89 4.01 8.62 -2.14
CA GLU A 89 2.98 8.33 -3.15
C GLU A 89 3.52 7.41 -4.24
N GLU A 90 4.65 7.77 -4.85
CA GLU A 90 5.30 6.95 -5.88
C GLU A 90 5.75 5.59 -5.30
N ALA A 91 6.18 5.56 -4.03
CA ALA A 91 6.51 4.34 -3.33
C ALA A 91 5.28 3.42 -3.17
N ALA A 92 4.12 4.00 -2.84
CA ALA A 92 2.87 3.27 -2.65
C ALA A 92 2.35 2.73 -3.98
N GLU A 93 2.42 3.51 -5.05
CA GLU A 93 2.07 3.07 -6.41
C GLU A 93 2.99 1.93 -6.86
N PHE A 94 4.30 2.08 -6.67
CA PHE A 94 5.24 1.02 -6.98
C PHE A 94 4.97 -0.26 -6.17
N TYR A 95 4.74 -0.14 -4.87
CA TYR A 95 4.40 -1.28 -4.01
C TYR A 95 3.08 -1.93 -4.46
N PHE A 96 2.10 -1.13 -4.85
CA PHE A 96 0.86 -1.64 -5.40
C PHE A 96 1.12 -2.51 -6.64
N ASP A 97 1.82 -1.97 -7.64
CA ASP A 97 2.10 -2.68 -8.89
C ASP A 97 2.98 -3.92 -8.70
N ARG A 98 3.98 -3.83 -7.81
CA ARG A 98 5.03 -4.86 -7.67
C ARG A 98 4.79 -5.85 -6.55
N VAL A 99 3.84 -5.59 -5.66
CA VAL A 99 3.47 -6.50 -4.58
C VAL A 99 1.99 -6.83 -4.65
N LEU A 100 1.10 -5.84 -4.60
CA LEU A 100 -0.33 -6.12 -4.52
C LEU A 100 -0.88 -6.72 -5.81
N ASP A 101 -0.51 -6.17 -6.96
CA ASP A 101 -0.94 -6.64 -8.27
C ASP A 101 0.03 -7.62 -8.94
N ARG A 102 1.12 -7.99 -8.25
CA ARG A 102 2.04 -9.01 -8.74
C ARG A 102 1.35 -10.38 -8.79
N PRO A 103 1.38 -11.09 -9.94
CA PRO A 103 0.87 -12.45 -10.02
C PRO A 103 1.62 -13.39 -9.06
N ILE A 104 0.87 -14.18 -8.29
CA ILE A 104 1.43 -15.18 -7.38
C ILE A 104 1.50 -16.51 -8.12
N ALA A 105 2.71 -17.06 -8.26
CA ALA A 105 2.92 -18.30 -8.98
C ALA A 105 2.39 -19.52 -8.21
N ALA A 106 1.78 -20.45 -8.96
CA ALA A 106 1.31 -21.73 -8.43
C ALA A 106 2.46 -22.72 -8.25
N ARG A 107 2.32 -23.62 -7.27
CA ARG A 107 3.05 -24.89 -7.30
C ARG A 107 2.35 -25.82 -8.29
N ARG A 108 3.11 -26.74 -8.90
CA ARG A 108 2.57 -27.62 -9.94
C ARG A 108 1.36 -28.41 -9.43
N GLY A 109 0.18 -28.10 -9.97
CA GLY A 109 -1.07 -28.77 -9.64
C GLY A 109 -1.77 -28.30 -8.36
N GLU A 110 -1.29 -27.23 -7.70
CA GLU A 110 -1.90 -26.69 -6.49
C GLU A 110 -2.43 -25.27 -6.72
N PRO A 111 -3.57 -24.89 -6.10
CA PRO A 111 -4.05 -23.52 -6.13
C PRO A 111 -3.08 -22.58 -5.41
N THR A 112 -2.92 -21.37 -5.93
CA THR A 112 -2.11 -20.30 -5.32
C THR A 112 -2.76 -19.78 -4.04
N SER A 113 -2.01 -19.02 -3.23
CA SER A 113 -2.64 -18.27 -2.13
C SER A 113 -3.69 -17.27 -2.64
N ALA A 114 -3.48 -16.65 -3.81
CA ALA A 114 -4.45 -15.77 -4.45
C ALA A 114 -5.72 -16.49 -4.89
N ASP A 115 -5.61 -17.71 -5.44
CA ASP A 115 -6.78 -18.53 -5.80
C ASP A 115 -7.61 -18.89 -4.57
N ASN A 116 -6.95 -19.23 -3.47
CA ASN A 116 -7.62 -19.52 -2.20
C ASN A 116 -8.32 -18.27 -1.63
N LEU A 117 -7.72 -17.08 -1.77
CA LEU A 117 -8.33 -15.81 -1.39
C LEU A 117 -9.54 -15.48 -2.26
N ALA A 118 -9.41 -15.62 -3.58
CA ALA A 118 -10.49 -15.40 -4.54
C ALA A 118 -11.68 -16.36 -4.29
N ALA A 119 -11.39 -17.63 -4.00
CA ALA A 119 -12.40 -18.62 -3.63
C ALA A 119 -13.14 -18.21 -2.35
N LEU A 120 -12.42 -17.78 -1.30
CA LEU A 120 -13.04 -17.29 -0.07
C LEU A 120 -13.94 -16.07 -0.34
N VAL A 121 -13.44 -15.11 -1.11
CA VAL A 121 -14.21 -13.93 -1.56
C VAL A 121 -15.47 -14.33 -2.32
N ALA A 122 -15.40 -15.33 -3.19
CA ALA A 122 -16.53 -15.82 -3.97
C ALA A 122 -17.60 -16.49 -3.11
N THR A 123 -17.25 -17.09 -1.96
CA THR A 123 -18.27 -17.64 -1.03
C THR A 123 -19.20 -16.57 -0.44
N ARG A 124 -18.81 -15.30 -0.51
CA ARG A 124 -19.59 -14.14 -0.06
C ARG A 124 -20.32 -13.42 -1.19
N ALA A 125 -20.22 -13.89 -2.43
CA ALA A 125 -20.84 -13.25 -3.59
C ALA A 125 -22.35 -13.08 -3.44
N VAL A 126 -22.88 -11.96 -3.92
CA VAL A 126 -24.33 -11.76 -4.06
C VAL A 126 -24.64 -11.56 -5.53
N GLY A 127 -25.37 -12.50 -6.11
CA GLY A 127 -25.68 -12.52 -7.55
C GLY A 127 -24.84 -13.53 -8.32
N PRO A 128 -24.93 -13.54 -9.66
CA PRO A 128 -24.17 -14.45 -10.49
C PRO A 128 -22.67 -14.18 -10.32
N LEU A 129 -21.90 -15.25 -10.11
CA LEU A 129 -20.44 -15.18 -10.13
C LEU A 129 -20.02 -14.76 -11.53
N GLY A 130 -19.30 -13.64 -11.65
CA GLY A 130 -18.59 -13.31 -12.88
C GLY A 130 -17.65 -14.45 -13.24
N ALA A 131 -17.42 -14.66 -14.54
CA ALA A 131 -16.44 -15.64 -14.99
C ALA A 131 -15.07 -15.26 -14.40
N VAL A 132 -14.58 -16.05 -13.45
CA VAL A 132 -13.18 -15.95 -13.03
C VAL A 132 -12.36 -16.41 -14.21
N ALA A 133 -11.48 -15.54 -14.73
CA ALA A 133 -10.60 -15.88 -15.85
C ALA A 133 -9.79 -17.13 -15.47
N THR A 134 -10.15 -18.28 -16.03
CA THR A 134 -9.48 -19.55 -15.76
C THR A 134 -8.15 -19.57 -16.50
N GLY A 135 -7.06 -19.76 -15.75
CA GLY A 135 -5.72 -19.96 -16.31
C GLY A 135 -4.75 -18.79 -16.17
N GLU A 136 -5.20 -17.61 -15.74
CA GLU A 136 -4.29 -16.53 -15.37
C GLU A 136 -3.86 -16.65 -13.90
N SER A 137 -2.58 -16.41 -13.62
CA SER A 137 -2.09 -16.33 -12.24
C SER A 137 -2.67 -15.09 -11.56
N LEU A 138 -3.40 -15.28 -10.47
CA LEU A 138 -4.02 -14.19 -9.71
C LEU A 138 -2.99 -13.47 -8.83
N SER A 139 -3.19 -12.16 -8.68
CA SER A 139 -2.52 -11.32 -7.69
C SER A 139 -3.36 -11.19 -6.43
N THR A 140 -2.78 -10.65 -5.34
CA THR A 140 -3.55 -10.32 -4.13
C THR A 140 -4.68 -9.34 -4.48
N TRP A 141 -4.37 -8.33 -5.30
CA TRP A 141 -5.33 -7.34 -5.74
C TRP A 141 -6.45 -7.92 -6.60
N LYS A 142 -6.13 -8.72 -7.63
CA LYS A 142 -7.14 -9.35 -8.48
C LYS A 142 -8.05 -10.29 -7.69
N ALA A 143 -7.51 -11.01 -6.70
CA ALA A 143 -8.32 -11.85 -5.82
C ALA A 143 -9.29 -11.04 -4.95
N LEU A 144 -8.89 -9.85 -4.49
CA LEU A 144 -9.72 -8.96 -3.68
C LEU A 144 -10.73 -8.16 -4.51
N ALA A 145 -10.29 -7.53 -5.60
CA ALA A 145 -11.07 -6.53 -6.34
C ALA A 145 -11.69 -7.08 -7.63
N GLY A 146 -11.12 -8.14 -8.23
CA GLY A 146 -11.59 -8.74 -9.48
C GLY A 146 -12.77 -9.70 -9.32
N GLY A 147 -13.15 -10.04 -8.09
CA GLY A 147 -14.32 -10.86 -7.80
C GLY A 147 -15.67 -10.10 -7.95
N PRO A 148 -16.77 -10.68 -7.47
CA PRO A 148 -18.10 -10.07 -7.54
C PRO A 148 -18.13 -8.66 -6.94
N ALA A 149 -18.80 -7.71 -7.61
CA ALA A 149 -18.87 -6.34 -7.15
C ALA A 149 -19.63 -6.21 -5.81
N LYS A 150 -20.68 -7.01 -5.61
CA LYS A 150 -21.47 -7.03 -4.36
C LYS A 150 -21.20 -8.30 -3.57
N ARG A 151 -20.90 -8.16 -2.26
CA ARG A 151 -20.58 -9.29 -1.37
C ARG A 151 -21.19 -9.11 0.00
N ARG A 152 -21.50 -10.21 0.69
CA ARG A 152 -21.80 -10.21 2.13
C ARG A 152 -20.55 -9.91 2.92
N ARG A 153 -20.66 -9.10 3.96
CA ARG A 153 -19.55 -8.79 4.86
C ARG A 153 -19.17 -10.01 5.72
N PHE A 154 -17.90 -10.08 6.09
CA PHE A 154 -17.39 -10.96 7.14
C PHE A 154 -17.68 -10.27 8.48
N ARG A 155 -18.76 -10.66 9.17
CA ARG A 155 -19.22 -10.00 10.41
C ARG A 155 -18.69 -10.69 11.66
N GLU A 156 -18.51 -12.00 11.60
CA GLU A 156 -17.92 -12.73 12.71
C GLU A 156 -16.41 -12.47 12.77
N THR A 157 -15.88 -12.29 13.99
CA THR A 157 -14.45 -12.05 14.19
C THR A 157 -13.59 -13.18 13.64
N SER A 158 -14.04 -14.43 13.77
CA SER A 158 -13.40 -15.63 13.21
C SER A 158 -13.29 -15.57 11.69
N GLU A 159 -14.37 -15.16 11.02
CA GLU A 159 -14.44 -15.05 9.57
C GLU A 159 -13.55 -13.92 9.04
N LEU A 160 -13.58 -12.75 9.68
CA LEU A 160 -12.73 -11.63 9.32
C LEU A 160 -11.25 -11.94 9.57
N PHE A 161 -10.96 -12.69 10.64
CA PHE A 161 -9.60 -13.19 10.90
C PHE A 161 -9.15 -14.20 9.84
N GLU A 162 -10.03 -15.11 9.38
CA GLU A 162 -9.70 -15.97 8.25
C GLU A 162 -9.41 -15.15 6.99
N PHE A 163 -10.24 -14.17 6.67
CA PHE A 163 -10.06 -13.30 5.51
C PHE A 163 -8.72 -12.55 5.56
N SER A 164 -8.41 -11.93 6.70
CA SER A 164 -7.12 -11.31 6.97
C SER A 164 -5.95 -12.28 6.82
N ASN A 165 -6.06 -13.51 7.35
CA ASN A 165 -5.03 -14.53 7.18
C ASN A 165 -4.81 -14.97 5.73
N ARG A 166 -5.87 -15.01 4.90
CA ARG A 166 -5.72 -15.29 3.47
C ARG A 166 -4.99 -14.17 2.75
N ILE A 167 -5.31 -12.92 3.08
CA ILE A 167 -4.59 -11.74 2.57
C ILE A 167 -3.12 -11.80 2.99
N LEU A 168 -2.82 -12.07 4.28
CA LEU A 168 -1.47 -12.19 4.79
C LEU A 168 -0.66 -13.25 4.02
N LYS A 169 -1.23 -14.42 3.76
CA LYS A 169 -0.56 -15.46 2.95
C LYS A 169 -0.26 -15.01 1.51
N CYS A 170 -1.11 -14.17 0.92
CA CYS A 170 -0.86 -13.60 -0.41
C CYS A 170 0.28 -12.58 -0.33
N LEU A 171 0.22 -11.68 0.65
CA LEU A 171 1.26 -10.68 0.89
C LEU A 171 2.61 -11.33 1.21
N ASP A 172 2.68 -12.37 2.03
CA ASP A 172 3.92 -13.11 2.31
C ASP A 172 4.54 -13.69 1.03
N ALA A 173 3.72 -14.18 0.10
CA ALA A 173 4.18 -14.72 -1.17
C ALA A 173 4.68 -13.61 -2.11
N ALA A 174 3.91 -12.51 -2.21
CA ALA A 174 4.20 -11.41 -3.11
C ALA A 174 5.34 -10.48 -2.63
N ASN A 175 5.43 -10.24 -1.32
CA ASN A 175 6.48 -9.41 -0.71
C ASN A 175 7.83 -10.08 -0.67
N ARG A 176 7.91 -11.41 -0.84
CA ARG A 176 9.18 -12.11 -0.65
C ARG A 176 10.32 -11.58 -1.53
N PRO A 177 10.16 -11.38 -2.85
CA PRO A 177 11.22 -10.80 -3.68
C PRO A 177 11.56 -9.36 -3.27
N TYR A 178 10.53 -8.59 -2.91
CA TYR A 178 10.67 -7.21 -2.44
C TYR A 178 11.52 -7.12 -1.16
N ALA A 179 11.17 -7.90 -0.14
CA ALA A 179 11.90 -8.00 1.11
C ALA A 179 13.34 -8.51 0.94
N GLU A 180 13.58 -9.52 0.09
CA GLU A 180 14.96 -9.99 -0.16
C GLU A 180 15.81 -8.93 -0.86
N THR A 181 15.22 -8.13 -1.75
CA THR A 181 15.92 -7.02 -2.41
C THR A 181 16.32 -5.95 -1.40
N LEU A 182 15.41 -5.55 -0.51
CA LEU A 182 15.70 -4.60 0.56
C LEU A 182 16.77 -5.11 1.53
N ARG A 183 16.79 -6.41 1.86
CA ARG A 183 17.81 -7.02 2.73
C ARG A 183 19.21 -6.99 2.13
N LEU A 184 19.30 -7.02 0.80
CA LEU A 184 20.56 -6.82 0.07
C LEU A 184 20.99 -5.36 0.05
N GLY A 185 20.16 -4.45 0.57
CA GLY A 185 20.36 -3.00 0.50
C GLY A 185 20.10 -2.44 -0.90
N LEU A 186 19.34 -3.14 -1.74
CA LEU A 186 19.12 -2.77 -3.14
C LEU A 186 17.73 -2.17 -3.35
N CYS A 187 17.53 -1.46 -4.46
CA CYS A 187 16.24 -0.89 -4.84
C CYS A 187 15.30 -1.93 -5.46
N PRO A 188 14.11 -2.15 -4.93
CA PRO A 188 13.11 -2.96 -5.61
C PRO A 188 12.80 -2.49 -7.05
N LYS A 189 12.85 -1.19 -7.36
CA LYS A 189 12.61 -0.64 -8.70
C LYS A 189 13.60 -1.13 -9.74
N GLU A 190 14.86 -1.29 -9.35
CA GLU A 190 15.95 -1.69 -10.25
C GLU A 190 16.00 -3.21 -10.42
N TRP A 191 15.70 -3.97 -9.35
CA TRP A 191 15.98 -5.40 -9.30
C TRP A 191 14.76 -6.30 -9.47
N LEU A 192 13.54 -5.75 -9.46
CA LEU A 192 12.30 -6.49 -9.68
C LEU A 192 11.64 -6.19 -11.04
N VAL A 193 12.22 -5.30 -11.84
CA VAL A 193 11.66 -4.81 -13.10
C VAL A 193 12.72 -4.85 -14.19
N GLY A 194 12.31 -5.09 -15.44
CA GLY A 194 13.19 -5.08 -16.60
C GLY A 194 13.88 -6.42 -16.87
N ASP A 195 14.79 -6.41 -17.83
CA ASP A 195 15.49 -7.61 -18.31
C ASP A 195 16.44 -8.21 -17.25
N ASP A 196 16.89 -7.39 -16.29
CA ASP A 196 17.77 -7.79 -15.18
C ASP A 196 17.00 -8.20 -13.92
N ALA A 197 15.67 -8.37 -13.99
CA ALA A 197 14.85 -8.71 -12.84
C ALA A 197 15.31 -10.02 -12.17
N ALA A 198 15.71 -9.93 -10.91
CA ALA A 198 16.21 -11.07 -10.16
C ALA A 198 15.07 -11.94 -9.61
N GLY A 199 15.13 -13.24 -9.92
CA GLY A 199 14.22 -14.22 -9.33
C GLY A 199 14.40 -14.36 -7.82
N VAL A 200 13.33 -14.72 -7.10
CA VAL A 200 13.34 -14.83 -5.62
C VAL A 200 14.39 -15.81 -5.09
N ASN A 201 14.68 -16.87 -5.85
CA ASN A 201 15.70 -17.86 -5.47
C ASN A 201 17.11 -17.26 -5.59
N THR A 202 17.38 -16.49 -6.64
CA THR A 202 18.63 -15.77 -6.83
C THR A 202 18.83 -14.74 -5.72
N LEU A 203 17.81 -13.93 -5.42
CA LEU A 203 17.85 -12.94 -4.33
C LEU A 203 18.11 -13.62 -2.96
N LYS A 204 17.45 -14.74 -2.68
CA LYS A 204 17.67 -15.50 -1.44
C LYS A 204 19.09 -16.05 -1.33
N SER A 205 19.62 -16.61 -2.42
CA SER A 205 21.01 -17.10 -2.45
C SER A 205 22.01 -15.96 -2.34
N ALA A 206 21.77 -14.82 -2.99
CA ALA A 206 22.59 -13.62 -2.86
C ALA A 206 22.59 -13.08 -1.42
N ASN A 207 21.46 -13.14 -0.70
CA ASN A 207 21.38 -12.77 0.71
C ASN A 207 22.19 -13.74 1.60
N GLY A 208 22.16 -15.04 1.28
CA GLY A 208 23.04 -16.04 1.89
C GLY A 208 24.53 -15.73 1.67
N PHE A 209 24.90 -15.42 0.42
CA PHE A 209 26.24 -14.97 0.07
C PHE A 209 26.65 -13.72 0.84
N LEU A 210 25.80 -12.69 0.91
CA LEU A 210 26.08 -11.45 1.66
C LEU A 210 26.35 -11.73 3.14
N LYS A 211 25.57 -12.60 3.78
CA LYS A 211 25.80 -12.99 5.18
C LYS A 211 27.14 -13.71 5.36
N ALA A 212 27.46 -14.66 4.47
CA ALA A 212 28.76 -15.34 4.49
C ALA A 212 29.91 -14.35 4.27
N LEU A 213 29.75 -13.41 3.34
CA LEU A 213 30.74 -12.38 3.04
C LEU A 213 31.00 -11.47 4.24
N LYS A 214 29.95 -11.03 4.94
CA LYS A 214 30.10 -10.24 6.18
C LYS A 214 30.89 -10.99 7.24
N ALA A 215 30.60 -12.29 7.42
CA ALA A 215 31.34 -13.13 8.36
C ALA A 215 32.82 -13.27 7.98
N GLU A 216 33.13 -13.52 6.70
CA GLU A 216 34.52 -13.59 6.21
C GLU A 216 35.26 -12.25 6.36
N MET A 217 34.54 -11.14 6.24
CA MET A 217 35.07 -9.79 6.44
C MET A 217 35.22 -9.40 7.91
N GLY A 218 34.80 -10.25 8.86
CA GLY A 218 34.77 -9.95 10.30
C GLY A 218 33.81 -8.82 10.66
N ASP A 219 32.68 -8.72 9.95
CA ASP A 219 31.68 -7.64 10.05
C ASP A 219 32.22 -6.21 9.79
N VAL A 220 33.43 -6.10 9.24
CA VAL A 220 34.04 -4.81 8.85
C VAL A 220 33.48 -4.36 7.50
N LEU A 221 32.46 -3.51 7.54
CA LEU A 221 31.87 -2.86 6.35
C LEU A 221 32.66 -1.60 5.94
N GLY A 222 32.44 -1.10 4.73
CA GLY A 222 33.06 0.13 4.23
C GLY A 222 34.45 -0.06 3.59
N ARG A 223 34.81 -1.31 3.28
CA ARG A 223 36.00 -1.64 2.49
C ARG A 223 35.66 -2.67 1.42
N ARG A 224 36.42 -2.65 0.32
CA ARG A 224 36.29 -3.66 -0.72
C ARG A 224 36.66 -5.05 -0.15
N PRO A 225 35.81 -6.07 -0.29
CA PRO A 225 36.18 -7.44 0.02
C PRO A 225 37.30 -7.92 -0.90
N SER A 226 38.22 -8.71 -0.36
CA SER A 226 39.27 -9.38 -1.11
C SER A 226 38.74 -10.56 -1.91
N ASP A 227 39.45 -10.96 -2.96
CA ASP A 227 39.08 -12.12 -3.78
C ASP A 227 38.98 -13.42 -2.96
N LYS A 228 39.82 -13.54 -1.91
CA LYS A 228 39.79 -14.66 -0.98
C LYS A 228 38.49 -14.68 -0.16
N GLU A 229 38.07 -13.54 0.37
CA GLU A 229 36.80 -13.42 1.12
C GLU A 229 35.60 -13.71 0.21
N ILE A 230 35.61 -13.21 -1.03
CA ILE A 230 34.57 -13.47 -2.03
C ILE A 230 34.50 -14.98 -2.36
N ALA A 231 35.65 -15.62 -2.59
CA ALA A 231 35.70 -17.04 -2.89
C ALA A 231 35.23 -17.90 -1.72
N ALA A 232 35.63 -17.56 -0.49
CA ALA A 232 35.20 -18.25 0.73
C ALA A 232 33.69 -18.10 0.97
N ALA A 233 33.16 -16.88 0.85
CA ALA A 233 31.72 -16.61 0.97
C ALA A 233 30.90 -17.38 -0.07
N PHE A 234 31.38 -17.44 -1.31
CA PHE A 234 30.70 -18.21 -2.37
C PHE A 234 30.75 -19.72 -2.13
N ALA A 235 31.87 -20.24 -1.64
CA ALA A 235 31.97 -21.66 -1.26
C ALA A 235 30.99 -22.02 -0.13
N ALA A 236 30.77 -21.11 0.83
CA ALA A 236 29.79 -21.30 1.90
C ALA A 236 28.34 -21.14 1.42
N ALA A 237 28.08 -20.19 0.51
CA ALA A 237 26.75 -19.86 0.03
C ALA A 237 26.77 -19.57 -1.50
N PRO A 238 26.69 -20.62 -2.34
CA PRO A 238 26.72 -20.45 -3.78
C PRO A 238 25.45 -19.80 -4.32
N VAL A 239 25.62 -18.99 -5.38
CA VAL A 239 24.51 -18.31 -6.07
C VAL A 239 24.19 -19.04 -7.38
N PRO A 240 22.91 -19.40 -7.64
CA PRO A 240 22.51 -20.10 -8.86
C PRO A 240 22.96 -19.37 -10.14
N GLY A 241 23.44 -20.13 -11.12
CA GLY A 241 23.89 -19.61 -12.41
C GLY A 241 25.36 -19.16 -12.45
N CYS A 242 26.05 -19.10 -11.31
CA CYS A 242 27.48 -18.77 -11.24
C CYS A 242 28.30 -20.00 -10.84
N LYS A 243 29.51 -20.17 -11.38
CA LYS A 243 30.44 -21.25 -11.04
C LYS A 243 31.46 -20.85 -9.99
N SER A 244 31.64 -19.55 -9.76
CA SER A 244 32.61 -19.02 -8.80
C SER A 244 32.16 -17.70 -8.21
N GLY A 245 32.75 -17.31 -7.08
CA GLY A 245 32.55 -16.00 -6.47
C GLY A 245 33.00 -14.85 -7.37
N ALA A 246 34.06 -15.05 -8.16
CA ALA A 246 34.54 -14.06 -9.13
C ALA A 246 33.54 -13.85 -10.28
N GLU A 247 32.94 -14.93 -10.79
CA GLU A 247 31.89 -14.85 -11.80
C GLU A 247 30.64 -14.16 -11.25
N PHE A 248 30.22 -14.50 -10.02
CA PHE A 248 29.10 -13.81 -9.37
C PHE A 248 29.41 -12.32 -9.16
N ALA A 249 30.60 -11.98 -8.68
CA ALA A 249 31.03 -10.60 -8.48
C ALA A 249 31.03 -9.77 -9.78
N ALA A 250 31.21 -10.41 -10.93
CA ALA A 250 31.15 -9.78 -12.24
C ALA A 250 29.71 -9.60 -12.78
N THR A 251 28.72 -10.26 -12.19
CA THR A 251 27.29 -10.02 -12.54
C THR A 251 26.84 -8.65 -12.03
N PRO A 252 25.82 -8.03 -12.65
CA PRO A 252 25.23 -6.79 -12.14
C PRO A 252 24.85 -6.89 -10.66
N LEU A 253 24.16 -7.97 -10.27
CA LEU A 253 23.69 -8.19 -8.90
C LEU A 253 24.85 -8.33 -7.90
N GLY A 254 25.84 -9.17 -8.22
CA GLY A 254 26.99 -9.37 -7.34
C GLY A 254 27.86 -8.12 -7.22
N GLY A 255 28.07 -7.40 -8.32
CA GLY A 255 28.77 -6.12 -8.34
C GLY A 255 28.10 -5.06 -7.47
N ALA A 256 26.78 -4.93 -7.55
CA ALA A 256 26.00 -4.00 -6.73
C ALA A 256 26.14 -4.31 -5.23
N ILE A 257 26.00 -5.59 -4.85
CA ILE A 257 26.16 -6.03 -3.45
C ILE A 257 27.56 -5.72 -2.92
N ILE A 258 28.61 -6.03 -3.71
CA ILE A 258 30.00 -5.81 -3.31
C ILE A 258 30.32 -4.32 -3.19
N THR A 259 29.88 -3.51 -4.14
CA THR A 259 30.06 -2.04 -4.12
C THR A 259 29.43 -1.44 -2.87
N ARG A 260 28.27 -1.96 -2.48
CA ARG A 260 27.54 -1.54 -1.29
C ARG A 260 28.25 -1.93 0.00
N VAL A 261 28.70 -3.17 0.12
CA VAL A 261 29.53 -3.63 1.24
C VAL A 261 30.81 -2.81 1.36
N ALA A 262 31.37 -2.38 0.23
CA ALA A 262 32.55 -1.54 0.17
C ALA A 262 32.34 -0.08 0.61
N GLY A 263 31.11 0.34 0.90
CA GLY A 263 30.80 1.73 1.27
C GLY A 263 31.09 2.74 0.16
N GLN A 264 31.28 2.27 -1.08
CA GLN A 264 31.53 3.12 -2.25
C GLN A 264 30.24 3.76 -2.77
N ASP A 265 29.10 3.28 -2.28
CA ASP A 265 27.78 3.88 -2.42
C ASP A 265 27.44 4.54 -1.07
N GLN A 266 27.75 5.84 -0.92
CA GLN A 266 27.77 6.58 0.36
C GLN A 266 26.40 6.94 0.95
N THR A 267 25.36 6.15 0.68
CA THR A 267 24.08 6.28 1.41
C THR A 267 24.03 5.20 2.49
N PHE A 268 24.19 5.64 3.74
CA PHE A 268 24.05 4.76 4.92
C PHE A 268 22.73 4.00 4.82
N ILE A 269 22.83 2.69 4.58
CA ILE A 269 21.73 1.76 4.81
C ILE A 269 21.40 1.91 6.30
N VAL A 270 20.31 2.59 6.62
CA VAL A 270 19.68 2.33 7.91
C VAL A 270 19.18 0.90 7.77
N SER A 271 19.89 -0.05 8.42
CA SER A 271 19.49 -1.45 8.34
C SER A 271 18.02 -1.55 8.76
N PHE A 272 17.27 -2.49 8.18
CA PHE A 272 15.86 -2.68 8.56
C PHE A 272 15.73 -2.82 10.10
N GLU A 273 16.69 -3.50 10.73
CA GLU A 273 16.81 -3.64 12.19
C GLU A 273 17.09 -2.30 12.90
N SER A 274 17.90 -1.42 12.30
CA SER A 274 18.17 -0.06 12.81
C SER A 274 16.93 0.82 12.72
N VAL A 275 16.15 0.71 11.63
CA VAL A 275 14.87 1.42 11.49
C VAL A 275 13.87 0.90 12.53
N GLU A 276 13.72 -0.42 12.67
CA GLU A 276 12.87 -1.06 13.68
C GLU A 276 13.23 -0.64 15.12
N ALA A 277 14.53 -0.54 15.43
CA ALA A 277 14.99 -0.08 16.74
C ALA A 277 14.59 1.37 17.04
N THR A 278 14.55 2.24 16.03
CA THR A 278 14.04 3.63 16.16
C THR A 278 12.51 3.73 16.18
N GLN A 279 11.78 2.76 15.63
CA GLN A 279 10.31 2.77 15.58
C GLN A 279 9.64 2.35 16.91
N ALA A 280 10.40 1.85 17.88
CA ALA A 280 9.87 1.44 19.19
C ALA A 280 9.38 2.62 20.07
N ALA A 281 9.61 3.87 19.66
CA ALA A 281 8.94 5.02 20.26
C ALA A 281 7.52 5.13 19.69
N GLU A 282 6.49 4.85 20.49
CA GLU A 282 5.09 5.08 20.15
C GLU A 282 4.87 6.51 19.67
N ILE A 283 4.76 6.69 18.35
CA ILE A 283 4.21 7.91 17.78
C ILE A 283 2.69 7.77 17.91
N ALA A 284 2.07 8.68 18.65
CA ALA A 284 0.63 8.77 18.76
C ALA A 284 0.03 8.93 17.35
N ASP A 285 -0.99 8.14 17.01
CA ASP A 285 -1.82 8.38 15.83
C ASP A 285 -2.35 9.81 15.91
N GLU A 286 -1.75 10.75 15.17
CA GLU A 286 -2.36 12.04 14.92
C GLU A 286 -3.61 11.77 14.10
N ALA A 287 -4.78 12.06 14.69
CA ALA A 287 -6.05 11.92 14.02
C ALA A 287 -5.99 12.65 12.67
N GLU A 288 -6.37 11.97 11.58
CA GLU A 288 -6.37 12.52 10.23
C GLU A 288 -7.07 13.89 10.21
N GLY A 289 -6.28 14.96 10.26
CA GLY A 289 -6.77 16.31 10.04
C GLY A 289 -7.18 16.47 8.58
N PRO A 290 -8.12 17.38 8.27
CA PRO A 290 -8.41 17.73 6.89
C PRO A 290 -7.14 18.20 6.18
N LEU A 291 -6.93 17.74 4.93
CA LEU A 291 -5.77 18.06 4.09
C LEU A 291 -5.54 19.56 3.87
N MET A 292 -6.60 20.35 4.05
CA MET A 292 -6.60 21.80 3.91
C MET A 292 -7.67 22.36 4.84
N THR A 293 -7.33 23.42 5.58
CA THR A 293 -8.29 24.13 6.42
C THR A 293 -9.25 24.95 5.55
N GLN A 294 -10.42 25.28 6.10
CA GLN A 294 -11.37 26.17 5.43
C GLN A 294 -10.74 27.52 5.02
N GLN A 295 -9.84 28.04 5.86
CA GLN A 295 -9.14 29.30 5.62
C GLN A 295 -8.20 29.21 4.42
N GLU A 296 -7.49 28.09 4.28
CA GLU A 296 -6.60 27.85 3.15
C GLU A 296 -7.35 27.61 1.84
N ALA A 297 -8.54 26.99 1.88
CA ALA A 297 -9.34 26.74 0.68
C ALA A 297 -10.12 27.97 0.18
N ALA A 298 -10.43 28.92 1.06
CA ALA A 298 -11.22 30.11 0.72
C ALA A 298 -10.75 30.84 -0.57
N PRO A 299 -9.46 31.20 -0.75
CA PRO A 299 -9.02 31.90 -1.96
C PRO A 299 -9.23 31.08 -3.25
N PHE A 300 -9.08 29.75 -3.19
CA PHE A 300 -9.28 28.88 -4.35
C PHE A 300 -10.75 28.76 -4.72
N LEU A 301 -11.63 28.68 -3.72
CA LEU A 301 -13.07 28.63 -3.90
C LEU A 301 -13.61 29.95 -4.50
N GLU A 302 -13.11 31.11 -4.04
CA GLU A 302 -13.45 32.41 -4.64
C GLU A 302 -12.97 32.53 -6.09
N ALA A 303 -11.74 32.10 -6.37
CA ALA A 303 -11.21 32.09 -7.72
C ALA A 303 -12.02 31.17 -8.66
N ALA A 304 -12.47 30.01 -8.17
CA ALA A 304 -13.31 29.09 -8.93
C ALA A 304 -14.69 29.68 -9.24
N VAL A 305 -15.28 30.45 -8.32
CA VAL A 305 -16.51 31.22 -8.57
C VAL A 305 -16.27 32.32 -9.60
N ALA A 306 -15.20 33.11 -9.46
CA ALA A 306 -14.87 34.18 -10.38
C ALA A 306 -14.63 33.68 -11.82
N ALA A 307 -14.08 32.48 -11.97
CA ALA A 307 -13.88 31.81 -13.25
C ALA A 307 -15.14 31.09 -13.79
N GLY A 308 -16.24 31.07 -13.03
CA GLY A 308 -17.47 30.38 -13.40
C GLY A 308 -17.39 28.85 -13.36
N ALA A 309 -16.35 28.27 -12.75
CA ALA A 309 -16.19 26.82 -12.61
C ALA A 309 -17.26 26.22 -11.67
N ILE A 310 -17.62 26.99 -10.64
CA ILE A 310 -18.67 26.66 -9.67
C ILE A 310 -19.54 27.89 -9.40
N ALA A 311 -20.81 27.69 -9.02
CA ALA A 311 -21.69 28.81 -8.67
C ALA A 311 -21.48 29.24 -7.20
N PRO A 312 -21.83 30.49 -6.81
CA PRO A 312 -21.67 30.96 -5.43
C PRO A 312 -22.35 30.07 -4.37
N PRO A 313 -23.57 29.52 -4.59
CA PRO A 313 -24.15 28.55 -3.66
C PRO A 313 -23.34 27.26 -3.50
N GLU A 314 -22.61 26.85 -4.53
CA GLU A 314 -21.78 25.65 -4.51
C GLU A 314 -20.46 25.88 -3.74
N ARG A 315 -19.92 27.10 -3.84
CA ARG A 315 -18.81 27.57 -3.00
C ARG A 315 -19.17 27.48 -1.52
N ASP A 316 -20.35 27.99 -1.17
CA ASP A 316 -20.84 28.00 0.22
C ASP A 316 -21.06 26.57 0.75
N LEU A 317 -21.56 25.67 -0.11
CA LEU A 317 -21.68 24.24 0.20
C LEU A 317 -20.32 23.60 0.50
N LEU A 318 -19.31 23.79 -0.37
CA LEU A 318 -17.97 23.23 -0.16
C LEU A 318 -17.31 23.80 1.10
N ALA A 319 -17.42 25.12 1.31
CA ALA A 319 -16.89 25.76 2.51
C ALA A 319 -17.55 25.22 3.80
N ALA A 320 -18.85 24.94 3.78
CA ALA A 320 -19.57 24.35 4.89
C ALA A 320 -19.16 22.89 5.16
N ILE A 321 -18.95 22.09 4.11
CA ILE A 321 -18.45 20.71 4.24
C ILE A 321 -17.03 20.71 4.83
N MET A 322 -16.15 21.61 4.35
CA MET A 322 -14.79 21.76 4.87
C MET A 322 -14.76 22.22 6.33
N ALA A 323 -15.78 22.96 6.78
CA ALA A 323 -15.96 23.34 8.18
C ALA A 323 -16.50 22.18 9.06
N GLY A 324 -16.62 20.97 8.50
CA GLY A 324 -17.07 19.77 9.21
C GLY A 324 -18.59 19.67 9.36
N ARG A 325 -19.38 20.50 8.67
CA ARG A 325 -20.84 20.35 8.67
C ARG A 325 -21.24 19.11 7.90
N THR A 326 -22.30 18.45 8.36
CA THR A 326 -22.87 17.34 7.59
C THR A 326 -23.42 17.87 6.27
N LEU A 327 -23.45 16.99 5.26
CA LEU A 327 -23.93 17.35 3.93
C LEU A 327 -25.39 17.84 3.93
N ALA A 328 -26.23 17.28 4.79
CA ALA A 328 -27.62 17.72 4.98
C ALA A 328 -27.73 19.13 5.56
N GLU A 329 -26.91 19.45 6.57
CA GLU A 329 -26.84 20.81 7.16
C GLU A 329 -26.24 21.83 6.19
N ALA A 330 -25.24 21.41 5.41
CA ALA A 330 -24.56 22.25 4.43
C ALA A 330 -25.46 22.59 3.23
N LEU A 331 -26.27 21.62 2.76
CA LEU A 331 -27.31 21.87 1.76
C LEU A 331 -28.40 22.81 2.27
N GLY A 332 -28.79 22.65 3.54
CA GLY A 332 -29.83 23.46 4.19
C GLY A 332 -31.09 23.56 3.33
N ASP A 333 -31.76 24.71 3.35
CA ASP A 333 -32.94 25.01 2.51
C ASP A 333 -32.60 25.70 1.19
N ASN A 334 -31.35 25.54 0.72
CA ASN A 334 -30.93 26.15 -0.53
C ASN A 334 -31.63 25.49 -1.73
N LEU A 335 -32.71 26.12 -2.21
CA LEU A 335 -33.53 25.62 -3.31
C LEU A 335 -32.76 25.48 -4.62
N PHE A 336 -31.71 26.29 -4.84
CA PHE A 336 -30.87 26.16 -6.02
C PHE A 336 -30.11 24.82 -6.01
N LEU A 337 -29.40 24.53 -4.90
CA LEU A 337 -28.64 23.28 -4.77
C LEU A 337 -29.57 22.07 -4.81
N ARG A 338 -30.70 22.10 -4.09
CA ARG A 338 -31.67 20.99 -4.09
C ARG A 338 -32.27 20.73 -5.47
N ARG A 339 -32.61 21.78 -6.23
CA ARG A 339 -33.11 21.63 -7.61
C ARG A 339 -32.03 21.05 -8.52
N ARG A 340 -30.79 21.51 -8.39
CA ARG A 340 -29.67 21.04 -9.19
C ARG A 340 -29.35 19.58 -8.92
N VAL A 341 -29.22 19.19 -7.65
CA VAL A 341 -29.06 17.78 -7.25
C VAL A 341 -30.18 16.91 -7.82
N LYS A 342 -31.43 17.38 -7.76
CA LYS A 342 -32.57 16.62 -8.27
C LYS A 342 -32.61 16.55 -9.81
N ALA A 343 -32.27 17.62 -10.50
CA ALA A 343 -32.42 17.74 -11.95
C ALA A 343 -31.23 17.17 -12.72
N ASP A 344 -30.02 17.41 -12.24
CA ASP A 344 -28.77 17.09 -12.95
C ASP A 344 -28.15 15.77 -12.45
N PHE A 345 -28.53 15.33 -11.23
CA PHE A 345 -27.93 14.17 -10.56
C PHE A 345 -28.97 13.19 -10.00
N ASP A 346 -30.23 13.28 -10.42
CA ASP A 346 -31.32 12.38 -10.01
C ASP A 346 -31.52 12.25 -8.48
N GLY A 347 -31.10 13.25 -7.71
CA GLY A 347 -31.13 13.20 -6.24
C GLY A 347 -29.86 12.64 -5.58
N GLU A 348 -28.88 12.17 -6.36
CA GLU A 348 -27.64 11.60 -5.85
C GLU A 348 -26.66 12.67 -5.37
N ILE A 349 -26.73 12.99 -4.08
CA ILE A 349 -25.91 14.05 -3.48
C ILE A 349 -24.41 13.70 -3.54
N ALA A 350 -24.04 12.42 -3.40
CA ALA A 350 -22.64 11.98 -3.49
C ALA A 350 -22.05 12.28 -4.88
N ALA A 351 -22.78 11.97 -5.96
CA ALA A 351 -22.37 12.26 -7.32
C ALA A 351 -22.24 13.77 -7.57
N TYR A 352 -23.13 14.57 -6.97
CA TYR A 352 -23.05 16.02 -7.04
C TYR A 352 -21.80 16.60 -6.35
N VAL A 353 -21.48 16.12 -5.14
CA VAL A 353 -20.28 16.56 -4.41
C VAL A 353 -19.00 16.12 -5.12
N GLU A 354 -18.99 14.93 -5.72
CA GLU A 354 -17.88 14.42 -6.52
C GLU A 354 -17.65 15.28 -7.77
N ASP A 355 -18.70 15.59 -8.55
CA ASP A 355 -18.62 16.50 -9.70
C ASP A 355 -18.11 17.88 -9.27
N LEU A 356 -18.64 18.42 -8.17
CA LEU A 356 -18.27 19.74 -7.67
C LEU A 356 -16.80 19.79 -7.23
N SER A 357 -16.34 18.74 -6.54
CA SER A 357 -14.92 18.58 -6.16
C SER A 357 -14.04 18.47 -7.40
N ALA A 358 -14.46 17.70 -8.41
CA ALA A 358 -13.71 17.51 -9.66
C ALA A 358 -13.63 18.79 -10.52
N ARG A 359 -14.70 19.59 -10.57
CA ARG A 359 -14.69 20.91 -11.25
C ARG A 359 -13.73 21.87 -10.56
N THR A 360 -13.76 21.90 -9.23
CA THR A 360 -12.88 22.76 -8.42
C THR A 360 -11.41 22.33 -8.57
N ALA A 361 -11.12 21.03 -8.50
CA ALA A 361 -9.78 20.50 -8.68
C ALA A 361 -9.21 20.79 -10.08
N ARG A 362 -10.00 20.58 -11.14
CA ARG A 362 -9.61 20.92 -12.52
C ARG A 362 -9.29 22.41 -12.68
N PHE A 363 -10.06 23.28 -12.03
CA PHE A 363 -9.78 24.70 -12.01
C PHE A 363 -8.45 25.02 -11.31
N VAL A 364 -8.22 24.46 -10.12
CA VAL A 364 -6.97 24.69 -9.35
C VAL A 364 -5.74 24.24 -10.13
N VAL A 365 -5.78 23.05 -10.76
CA VAL A 365 -4.70 22.54 -11.62
C VAL A 365 -4.50 23.42 -12.85
N GLY A 366 -5.57 23.90 -13.47
CA GLY A 366 -5.50 24.82 -14.61
C GLY A 366 -4.97 26.22 -14.24
N ALA A 367 -5.17 26.65 -13.00
CA ALA A 367 -4.68 27.93 -12.49
C ALA A 367 -3.20 27.88 -12.10
N THR A 368 -2.70 26.75 -11.60
CA THR A 368 -1.29 26.57 -11.22
C THR A 368 -0.37 26.27 -12.40
N THR A 369 -0.92 25.85 -13.55
CA THR A 369 -0.17 25.51 -14.77
C THR A 369 -0.05 26.67 -15.77
N ARG A 370 -0.68 27.82 -15.50
CA ARG A 370 -0.49 29.04 -16.31
C ARG A 370 0.70 29.83 -15.77
N PRO A 371 1.75 30.06 -16.59
CA PRO A 371 2.97 30.77 -16.17
C PRO A 371 2.73 32.24 -15.83
#